data_AF-A0A7Y2JSB0-F1
#
_entry.id   AF-A0A7Y2JSB0-F1
#
_cell.length_a   1.000
_cell.length_b   1.000
_cell.length_c   1.000
_cell.angle_alpha   90.00
_cell.angle_beta   90.00
_cell.angle_gamma   90.00
#
_symmetry.space_group_name_H-M   'P 1'
#
loop_
_entity.id
_entity.type
_entity.pdbx_description
1 polymer ?
#
loop_
_entity_poly.entity_id
_entity_poly.type
_entity_poly.pdbx_seq_one_letter_code
_entity_poly.pdbx_strand_id
1 'polypeptide(L)'
;MIQETCTRLSERISEVARGQETWTVDEEKHLAGCADCRAEWELAHTARLLAQRADALVEPRVLAEAVTRRLRDATPARRIGRRLRWVGVAVAAAAAMLLVVQTVSAPNTDPIPTVSSDPAEALHLPGLDSLSVDELEIVLASIDQPIEAFSTFDSSEWNALDDHELERLLREWEG
;
A
#
# COMPACT_ATOMS: atom_id res chain seq x y z
N MET A 1 18.81 38.99 12.75
CA MET A 1 17.59 39.25 13.56
C MET A 1 16.29 38.95 12.82
N ILE A 2 15.92 39.60 11.70
CA ILE A 2 14.62 39.31 11.04
C ILE A 2 14.50 37.83 10.62
N GLN A 3 15.55 37.25 10.02
CA GLN A 3 15.53 35.84 9.60
C GLN A 3 15.35 34.84 10.76
N GLU A 4 16.02 35.06 11.90
CA GLU A 4 15.89 34.16 13.07
C GLU A 4 14.46 34.19 13.63
N THR A 5 13.81 35.35 13.60
CA THR A 5 12.40 35.46 14.01
C THR A 5 11.48 34.74 13.04
N CYS A 6 11.72 34.83 11.73
CA CYS A 6 10.93 34.12 10.72
C CYS A 6 11.06 32.60 10.86
N THR A 7 12.27 32.06 11.02
CA THR A 7 12.50 30.62 11.21
C THR A 7 11.79 30.12 12.47
N ARG A 8 11.91 30.85 13.59
CA ARG A 8 11.20 30.49 14.83
C ARG A 8 9.68 30.52 14.67
N LEU A 9 9.13 31.51 13.96
CA LEU A 9 7.69 31.54 13.68
C LEU A 9 7.26 30.37 12.82
N SER A 10 7.99 30.04 11.76
CA SER A 10 7.66 28.94 10.84
C SER A 10 7.53 27.60 11.56
N GLU A 11 8.47 27.29 12.48
CA GLU A 11 8.41 26.10 13.31
C GLU A 11 7.17 26.08 14.23
N ARG A 12 6.78 27.24 14.78
CA ARG A 12 5.62 27.37 15.69
C ARG A 12 4.28 27.48 14.98
N ILE A 13 4.23 27.85 13.70
CA ILE A 13 2.98 28.02 12.94
C ILE A 13 2.13 26.75 13.02
N SER A 14 2.74 25.57 12.93
CA SER A 14 2.00 24.30 13.01
C SER A 14 1.38 24.07 14.40
N GLU A 15 2.11 24.33 15.48
CA GLU A 15 1.65 24.14 16.86
C GLU A 15 0.52 25.11 17.22
N VAL A 16 0.68 26.40 16.87
CA VAL A 16 -0.37 27.41 17.05
C VAL A 16 -1.55 27.13 16.13
N ALA A 17 -1.29 26.67 14.90
CA ALA A 17 -2.33 26.25 13.98
C ALA A 17 -3.11 25.12 14.61
N ARG A 18 -2.54 24.08 15.23
CA ARG A 18 -3.27 23.01 15.94
C ARG A 18 -3.95 23.47 17.23
N GLY A 19 -3.62 24.65 17.75
CA GLY A 19 -4.15 25.20 19.00
C GLY A 19 -3.45 24.64 20.24
N GLN A 20 -2.25 24.09 20.09
CA GLN A 20 -1.40 23.63 21.19
C GLN A 20 -0.66 24.80 21.85
N GLU A 21 -0.47 25.88 21.10
CA GLU A 21 0.17 27.11 21.57
C GLU A 21 -0.63 28.36 21.16
N THR A 22 -0.22 29.51 21.69
CA THR A 22 -0.77 30.83 21.33
C THR A 22 0.35 31.77 20.89
N TRP A 23 0.03 32.73 20.02
CA TRP A 23 0.96 33.76 19.61
C TRP A 23 1.29 34.71 20.77
N THR A 24 2.56 35.06 20.90
CA THR A 24 2.96 36.18 21.74
C THR A 24 2.71 37.50 21.02
N VAL A 25 2.58 38.61 21.76
CA VAL A 25 2.33 39.95 21.20
C VAL A 25 3.39 40.35 20.16
N ASP A 26 4.66 40.01 20.41
CA ASP A 26 5.76 40.30 19.46
C ASP A 26 5.65 39.47 18.17
N GLU A 27 5.17 38.23 18.27
CA GLU A 27 4.95 37.36 17.11
C GLU A 27 3.75 37.80 16.28
N GLU A 28 2.65 38.22 16.92
CA GLU A 28 1.51 38.81 16.22
C GLU A 28 1.92 40.07 15.46
N LYS A 29 2.76 40.91 16.09
CA LYS A 29 3.32 42.10 15.43
C LYS A 29 4.20 41.72 14.24
N HIS A 30 4.98 40.64 14.33
CA HIS A 30 5.77 40.13 13.22
C HIS A 30 4.89 39.59 12.08
N LEU A 31 3.86 38.79 12.37
CA LEU A 31 2.89 38.28 11.38
C LEU A 31 2.16 39.42 10.65
N ALA A 32 1.84 40.50 11.37
CA ALA A 32 1.26 41.70 10.77
C ALA A 32 2.25 42.44 9.83
N GLY A 33 3.56 42.33 10.07
CA GLY A 33 4.60 43.01 9.30
C GLY A 33 5.27 42.19 8.19
N CYS A 34 5.22 40.85 8.26
CA CYS A 34 5.92 39.94 7.35
C CYS A 34 4.93 39.21 6.44
N ALA A 35 5.06 39.39 5.12
CA ALA A 35 4.18 38.76 4.14
C ALA A 35 4.36 37.23 4.07
N ASP A 36 5.61 36.75 4.13
CA ASP A 36 5.91 35.32 4.00
C ASP A 36 5.35 34.54 5.20
N CYS A 37 5.61 34.99 6.43
CA CYS A 37 5.06 34.35 7.63
C CYS A 37 3.53 34.39 7.66
N ARG A 38 2.91 35.43 7.08
CA ARG A 38 1.45 35.51 6.96
C ARG A 38 0.89 34.48 5.97
N ALA A 39 1.54 34.30 4.82
CA ALA A 39 1.15 33.30 3.84
C ALA A 39 1.28 31.87 4.41
N GLU A 40 2.36 31.59 5.14
CA GLU A 40 2.52 30.31 5.85
C GLU A 40 1.42 30.09 6.91
N TRP A 41 1.10 31.13 7.69
CA TRP A 41 0.02 31.06 8.68
C TRP A 41 -1.34 30.79 8.03
N GLU A 42 -1.69 31.49 6.95
CA GLU A 42 -2.95 31.27 6.23
C GLU A 42 -3.05 29.85 5.67
N LEU A 43 -1.95 29.31 5.13
CA LEU A 43 -1.89 27.94 4.64
C LEU A 43 -2.13 26.93 5.77
N ALA A 44 -1.40 27.04 6.89
CA ALA A 44 -1.53 26.14 8.03
C ALA A 44 -2.91 26.23 8.69
N HIS A 45 -3.46 27.43 8.83
CA HIS A 45 -4.79 27.65 9.37
C HIS A 45 -5.88 27.04 8.48
N THR A 46 -5.77 27.23 7.15
CA THR A 46 -6.71 26.64 6.19
C THR A 46 -6.64 25.11 6.19
N ALA A 47 -5.43 24.54 6.26
CA ALA A 47 -5.23 23.10 6.38
C ALA A 47 -5.89 22.53 7.64
N ARG A 48 -5.78 23.21 8.80
CA ARG A 48 -6.51 22.81 10.01
C ARG A 48 -8.02 22.85 9.82
N LEU A 49 -8.56 23.93 9.26
CA LEU A 49 -10.01 24.03 9.04
C LEU A 49 -10.52 22.92 8.12
N LEU A 50 -9.73 22.54 7.12
CA LEU A 50 -10.04 21.41 6.26
C LEU A 50 -9.98 20.08 7.02
N ALA A 51 -8.95 19.86 7.83
CA ALA A 51 -8.81 18.67 8.66
C ALA A 51 -9.98 18.52 9.64
N GLN A 52 -10.39 19.60 10.32
CA GLN A 52 -11.55 19.59 11.22
C GLN A 52 -12.86 19.25 10.50
N ARG A 53 -13.03 19.70 9.25
CA ARG A 53 -14.18 19.30 8.43
C ARG A 53 -14.09 17.85 7.99
N ALA A 54 -12.90 17.38 7.65
CA ALA A 54 -12.68 15.98 7.27
C ALA A 54 -12.96 15.04 8.45
N ASP A 55 -12.50 15.38 9.65
CA ASP A 55 -12.80 14.62 10.89
C ASP A 55 -14.31 14.58 11.17
N ALA A 56 -15.04 15.65 10.88
CA ALA A 56 -16.50 15.67 11.01
C ALA A 56 -17.23 14.79 9.98
N LEU A 57 -16.57 14.45 8.85
CA LEU A 57 -17.14 13.65 7.77
C LEU A 57 -16.68 12.19 7.80
N VAL A 58 -15.50 11.91 8.35
CA VAL A 58 -14.88 10.59 8.38
C VAL A 58 -15.01 10.02 9.78
N GLU A 59 -15.90 9.04 9.96
CA GLU A 59 -15.98 8.26 11.20
C GLU A 59 -14.77 7.29 11.25
N PRO A 60 -13.77 7.51 12.13
CA PRO A 60 -12.51 6.75 12.08
C PRO A 60 -12.71 5.26 12.29
N ARG A 61 -13.71 4.89 13.10
CA ARG A 61 -14.09 3.49 13.34
C ARG A 61 -14.58 2.81 12.08
N VAL A 62 -15.43 3.48 11.30
CA VAL A 62 -15.96 2.93 10.04
C VAL A 62 -14.83 2.75 9.03
N LEU A 63 -13.89 3.70 8.96
CA LEU A 63 -12.72 3.59 8.09
C LEU A 63 -11.81 2.43 8.53
N ALA A 64 -11.49 2.32 9.83
CA ALA A 64 -10.67 1.24 10.36
C ALA A 64 -11.33 -0.13 10.13
N GLU A 65 -12.64 -0.25 10.34
CA GLU A 65 -13.40 -1.46 10.03
C GLU A 65 -13.39 -1.79 8.53
N ALA A 66 -13.50 -0.80 7.65
CA ALA A 66 -13.44 -1.00 6.21
C ALA A 66 -12.05 -1.47 5.76
N VAL A 67 -10.99 -0.86 6.30
CA VAL A 67 -9.59 -1.25 6.01
C VAL A 67 -9.29 -2.64 6.53
N THR A 68 -9.63 -2.96 7.79
CA THR A 68 -9.40 -4.29 8.37
C THR A 68 -10.20 -5.37 7.64
N ARG A 69 -11.43 -5.06 7.21
CA ARG A 69 -12.24 -5.96 6.37
C ARG A 69 -11.56 -6.20 5.02
N ARG A 70 -11.13 -5.13 4.34
CA ARG A 70 -10.41 -5.24 3.06
C ARG A 70 -9.13 -6.05 3.19
N LEU A 71 -8.35 -5.85 4.24
CA LEU A 71 -7.13 -6.62 4.50
C LEU A 71 -7.44 -8.09 4.76
N ARG A 72 -8.48 -8.39 5.55
CA ARG A 72 -8.93 -9.77 5.78
C ARG A 72 -9.37 -10.44 4.48
N ASP A 73 -10.13 -9.75 3.65
CA ASP A 73 -10.61 -10.28 2.36
C ASP A 73 -9.48 -10.41 1.32
N ALA A 74 -8.45 -9.56 1.42
CA ALA A 74 -7.26 -9.62 0.58
C ALA A 74 -6.27 -10.73 0.98
N THR A 75 -6.38 -11.31 2.19
CA THR A 75 -5.45 -12.39 2.58
C THR A 75 -5.57 -13.60 1.63
N PRO A 76 -4.46 -14.04 1.00
CA PRO A 76 -4.46 -15.08 -0.04
C PRO A 76 -4.75 -16.49 0.48
N ALA A 77 -5.05 -16.66 1.77
CA ALA A 77 -5.29 -17.95 2.42
C ALA A 77 -6.35 -18.80 1.68
N ARG A 78 -7.38 -18.18 1.09
CA ARG A 78 -8.38 -18.89 0.28
C ARG A 78 -7.87 -19.37 -1.08
N ARG A 79 -6.91 -18.68 -1.70
CA ARG A 79 -6.31 -19.10 -3.00
C ARG A 79 -5.27 -20.20 -2.80
N ILE A 80 -4.49 -20.14 -1.73
CA ILE A 80 -3.45 -21.14 -1.41
C ILE A 80 -4.08 -22.50 -1.07
N GLY A 81 -5.16 -22.54 -0.29
CA GLY A 81 -5.87 -23.77 0.06
C GLY A 81 -6.46 -24.51 -1.16
N ARG A 82 -6.97 -23.77 -2.16
CA ARG A 82 -7.41 -24.38 -3.43
C ARG A 82 -6.24 -24.95 -4.22
N ARG A 83 -5.11 -24.23 -4.33
CA ARG A 83 -3.93 -24.71 -5.06
C ARG A 83 -3.33 -25.96 -4.43
N LEU A 84 -3.20 -26.02 -3.10
CA LEU A 84 -2.72 -27.24 -2.42
C LEU A 84 -3.63 -28.44 -2.65
N ARG A 85 -4.96 -28.24 -2.71
CA ARG A 85 -5.91 -29.33 -2.98
C ARG A 85 -5.76 -29.90 -4.40
N TRP A 86 -5.44 -29.06 -5.39
CA TRP A 86 -5.15 -29.52 -6.75
C TRP A 86 -3.77 -30.18 -6.87
N VAL A 87 -2.76 -29.67 -6.16
CA VAL A 87 -1.43 -30.30 -6.10
C VAL A 87 -1.50 -31.69 -5.46
N GLY A 88 -2.29 -31.88 -4.40
CA GLY A 88 -2.52 -33.20 -3.81
C GLY A 88 -3.17 -34.20 -4.78
N VAL A 89 -4.11 -33.75 -5.62
CA VAL A 89 -4.73 -34.59 -6.66
C VAL A 89 -3.72 -34.92 -7.77
N ALA A 90 -2.88 -33.97 -8.19
CA ALA A 90 -1.85 -34.20 -9.19
C ALA A 90 -0.76 -35.18 -8.71
N VAL A 91 -0.33 -35.09 -7.45
CA VAL A 91 0.65 -36.02 -6.85
C VAL A 91 0.06 -37.43 -6.69
N ALA A 92 -1.21 -37.54 -6.30
CA ALA A 92 -1.89 -38.84 -6.24
C ALA A 92 -2.06 -39.49 -7.63
N ALA A 93 -2.36 -38.70 -8.67
CA ALA A 93 -2.43 -39.18 -10.05
C ALA A 93 -1.06 -39.66 -10.57
N ALA A 94 0.03 -38.94 -10.26
CA ALA A 94 1.39 -39.35 -10.64
C ALA A 94 1.82 -40.66 -9.96
N ALA A 95 1.48 -40.86 -8.68
CA ALA A 95 1.75 -42.11 -7.97
C ALA A 95 0.95 -43.29 -8.53
N ALA A 96 -0.31 -43.07 -8.95
CA ALA A 96 -1.11 -44.09 -9.64
C ALA A 96 -0.55 -44.41 -11.04
N MET A 97 -0.07 -43.40 -11.78
CA MET A 97 0.59 -43.63 -13.08
C MET A 97 1.90 -44.42 -12.95
N LEU A 98 2.71 -44.18 -11.89
CA LEU A 98 3.91 -44.98 -11.62
C LEU A 98 3.59 -46.46 -11.30
N LEU A 99 2.42 -46.75 -10.72
CA LEU A 99 1.95 -48.13 -10.52
C LEU A 99 1.43 -48.77 -11.81
N VAL A 100 0.76 -48.02 -12.68
CA VAL A 100 0.24 -48.53 -13.96
C VAL A 100 1.36 -48.76 -14.99
N VAL A 101 2.35 -47.86 -15.07
CA VAL A 101 3.48 -47.96 -16.02
C VAL A 101 4.36 -49.20 -15.76
N GLN A 102 4.43 -49.70 -14.52
CA GLN A 102 5.16 -50.95 -14.23
C GLN A 102 4.42 -52.22 -14.69
N THR A 103 3.12 -52.13 -14.99
CA THR A 103 2.30 -53.29 -15.38
C THR A 103 1.96 -53.36 -16.86
N VAL A 104 2.14 -52.28 -17.61
CA VAL A 104 1.77 -52.22 -19.04
C VAL A 104 2.92 -51.63 -19.86
N SER A 105 3.87 -52.49 -20.20
CA SER A 105 4.73 -52.26 -21.36
C SER A 105 3.91 -52.51 -22.64
N ALA A 106 3.48 -51.44 -23.30
CA ALA A 106 3.19 -51.40 -24.74
C ALA A 106 3.12 -49.94 -25.22
N PRO A 107 3.74 -49.57 -26.35
CA PRO A 107 3.78 -48.19 -26.82
C PRO A 107 2.56 -47.86 -27.67
N ASN A 108 1.90 -46.74 -27.41
CA ASN A 108 1.16 -46.04 -28.44
C ASN A 108 1.09 -44.54 -28.14
N THR A 109 1.33 -43.78 -29.20
CA THR A 109 1.59 -42.35 -29.26
C THR A 109 0.29 -41.56 -29.45
N ASP A 110 0.25 -40.34 -28.88
CA ASP A 110 -0.58 -39.15 -29.18
C ASP A 110 -2.07 -39.06 -28.75
N PRO A 111 -2.69 -37.84 -28.64
CA PRO A 111 -2.15 -36.46 -28.58
C PRO A 111 -2.66 -35.61 -27.38
N ILE A 112 -2.06 -34.43 -27.19
CA ILE A 112 -2.32 -33.43 -26.13
C ILE A 112 -3.62 -32.64 -26.39
N PRO A 113 -4.51 -32.41 -25.39
CA PRO A 113 -5.62 -31.49 -25.54
C PRO A 113 -5.20 -30.04 -25.23
N THR A 114 -5.40 -29.17 -26.21
CA THR A 114 -5.31 -27.70 -26.12
C THR A 114 -6.43 -27.15 -25.25
N VAL A 115 -6.09 -26.45 -24.16
CA VAL A 115 -7.08 -25.76 -23.32
C VAL A 115 -7.41 -24.42 -23.98
N SER A 116 -8.68 -24.26 -24.36
CA SER A 116 -9.24 -22.97 -24.78
C SER A 116 -9.53 -22.13 -23.54
N SER A 117 -8.90 -20.96 -23.45
CA SER A 117 -9.25 -19.92 -22.48
C SER A 117 -10.38 -19.07 -23.05
N ASP A 118 -11.55 -19.12 -22.41
CA ASP A 118 -12.69 -18.26 -22.69
C ASP A 118 -12.48 -16.89 -21.99
N PRO A 119 -12.72 -15.73 -22.64
CA PRO A 119 -12.48 -14.44 -22.04
C PRO A 119 -13.71 -13.85 -21.36
N ALA A 120 -13.42 -12.95 -20.41
CA ALA A 120 -14.21 -11.81 -19.99
C ALA A 120 -15.24 -12.00 -18.85
N GLU A 121 -14.82 -11.59 -17.66
CA GLU A 121 -15.64 -10.74 -16.80
C GLU A 121 -14.85 -9.45 -16.56
N ALA A 122 -15.23 -8.39 -17.28
CA ALA A 122 -14.50 -7.13 -17.32
C ALA A 122 -14.71 -6.33 -16.04
N LEU A 123 -13.66 -6.26 -15.22
CA LEU A 123 -13.53 -5.30 -14.12
C LEU A 123 -13.31 -3.91 -14.72
N HIS A 124 -14.37 -3.09 -14.75
CA HIS A 124 -14.29 -1.68 -15.13
C HIS A 124 -13.47 -0.90 -14.08
N LEU A 125 -12.22 -0.61 -14.43
CA LEU A 125 -11.32 0.24 -13.68
C LEU A 125 -11.18 1.56 -14.44
N PRO A 126 -11.80 2.65 -13.97
CA PRO A 126 -11.73 3.94 -14.66
C PRO A 126 -10.27 4.41 -14.71
N GLY A 127 -9.76 4.57 -15.93
CA GLY A 127 -8.37 4.96 -16.23
C GLY A 127 -7.55 3.93 -17.00
N LEU A 128 -7.96 2.65 -17.03
CA LEU A 128 -7.33 1.61 -17.86
C LEU A 128 -7.96 1.50 -19.26
N ASP A 129 -9.20 1.96 -19.42
CA ASP A 129 -9.95 1.87 -20.69
C ASP A 129 -9.39 2.76 -21.82
N SER A 130 -8.51 3.71 -21.50
CA SER A 130 -7.85 4.58 -22.49
C SER A 130 -6.50 4.07 -22.96
N LEU A 131 -5.99 2.98 -22.37
CA LEU A 131 -4.72 2.38 -22.77
C LEU A 131 -4.97 1.40 -23.91
N SER A 132 -4.18 1.54 -24.98
CA SER A 132 -4.15 0.54 -26.04
C SER A 132 -3.66 -0.81 -25.50
N VAL A 133 -4.01 -1.90 -26.20
CA VAL A 133 -3.60 -3.26 -25.83
C VAL A 133 -2.07 -3.35 -25.69
N ASP A 134 -1.33 -2.67 -26.57
CA ASP A 134 0.12 -2.64 -26.56
C ASP A 134 0.70 -1.90 -25.34
N GLU A 135 0.08 -0.78 -24.94
CA GLU A 135 0.48 -0.04 -23.73
C GLU A 135 0.17 -0.83 -22.46
N LEU A 136 -0.95 -1.55 -22.44
CA LEU A 136 -1.32 -2.42 -21.34
C LEU A 136 -0.30 -3.56 -21.18
N GLU A 137 0.16 -4.14 -22.29
CA GLU A 137 1.19 -5.18 -22.30
C GLU A 137 2.54 -4.65 -21.79
N ILE A 138 2.89 -3.40 -22.10
CA ILE A 138 4.10 -2.73 -21.58
C ILE A 138 4.00 -2.52 -20.05
N VAL A 139 2.85 -2.07 -19.56
CA VAL A 139 2.64 -1.86 -18.11
C VAL A 139 2.68 -3.21 -17.38
N LEU A 140 2.01 -4.23 -17.91
CA LEU A 140 2.04 -5.58 -17.35
C LEU A 140 3.45 -6.17 -17.36
N ALA A 141 4.19 -6.02 -18.46
CA ALA A 141 5.57 -6.45 -18.55
C ALA A 141 6.51 -5.70 -17.58
N SER A 142 6.20 -4.43 -17.24
CA SER A 142 6.95 -3.69 -16.23
C SER A 142 6.69 -4.17 -14.80
N ILE A 143 5.49 -4.69 -14.51
CA ILE A 143 5.11 -5.22 -13.20
C ILE A 143 5.65 -6.65 -13.00
N ASP A 144 5.66 -7.45 -14.07
CA ASP A 144 6.20 -8.81 -14.07
C ASP A 144 7.74 -8.85 -14.13
N GLN A 145 8.41 -7.71 -14.36
CA GLN A 145 9.86 -7.64 -14.18
C GLN A 145 10.19 -7.86 -12.71
N PRO A 146 10.99 -8.88 -12.37
CA PRO A 146 11.43 -9.07 -11.01
C PRO A 146 12.23 -7.83 -10.60
N ILE A 147 11.86 -7.23 -9.47
CA ILE A 147 12.53 -6.06 -8.89
C ILE A 147 13.92 -6.52 -8.40
N GLU A 148 14.84 -6.81 -9.32
CA GLU A 148 16.21 -7.25 -8.99
C GLU A 148 17.18 -6.06 -8.82
N ALA A 149 16.69 -4.82 -8.77
CA ALA A 149 17.53 -3.62 -8.72
C ALA A 149 17.24 -2.64 -7.57
N PHE A 150 16.66 -3.10 -6.46
CA PHE A 150 16.78 -2.45 -5.15
C PHE A 150 17.34 -3.43 -4.11
N SER A 151 18.45 -4.08 -4.46
CA SER A 151 19.24 -4.91 -3.56
C SER A 151 20.15 -4.02 -2.68
N THR A 152 19.56 -3.30 -1.74
CA THR A 152 20.20 -2.96 -0.44
C THR A 152 19.20 -2.81 0.70
N PHE A 153 17.88 -2.92 0.47
CA PHE A 153 16.95 -3.06 1.58
C PHE A 153 16.82 -4.54 1.92
N ASP A 154 17.56 -4.95 2.95
CA ASP A 154 17.58 -6.32 3.41
C ASP A 154 16.23 -6.67 4.05
N SER A 155 15.36 -7.30 3.28
CA SER A 155 14.08 -7.82 3.78
C SER A 155 14.22 -8.85 4.92
N SER A 156 15.45 -9.34 5.19
CA SER A 156 15.71 -10.16 6.37
C SER A 156 15.77 -9.35 7.68
N GLU A 157 16.12 -8.06 7.64
CA GLU A 157 16.04 -7.19 8.83
C GLU A 157 14.59 -7.02 9.29
N TRP A 158 13.64 -6.84 8.37
CA TRP A 158 12.22 -6.70 8.72
C TRP A 158 11.60 -7.94 9.37
N ASN A 159 12.09 -9.13 9.03
CA ASN A 159 11.63 -10.38 9.65
C ASN A 159 12.38 -10.69 10.96
N ALA A 160 13.47 -9.96 11.24
CA ALA A 160 14.23 -10.06 12.47
C ALA A 160 13.81 -9.03 13.53
N LEU A 161 13.01 -8.03 13.17
CA LEU A 161 12.42 -7.12 14.14
C LEU A 161 11.45 -7.89 15.03
N ASP A 162 11.80 -7.93 16.31
CA ASP A 162 10.94 -8.41 17.38
C ASP A 162 9.75 -7.46 17.56
N ASP A 163 8.58 -8.00 17.95
CA ASP A 163 7.36 -7.24 18.19
C ASP A 163 7.60 -6.03 19.13
N HIS A 164 8.54 -6.11 20.07
CA HIS A 164 8.92 -5.00 20.95
C HIS A 164 9.75 -3.90 20.27
N GLU A 165 10.58 -4.23 19.28
CA GLU A 165 11.31 -3.23 18.51
C GLU A 165 10.37 -2.47 17.57
N LEU A 166 9.41 -3.18 16.97
CA LEU A 166 8.34 -2.57 16.19
C LEU A 166 7.48 -1.62 17.05
N GLU A 167 7.10 -2.05 18.26
CA GLU A 167 6.31 -1.23 19.17
C GLU A 167 7.08 0.01 19.65
N ARG A 168 8.40 -0.09 19.81
CA ARG A 168 9.27 1.04 20.13
C ARG A 168 9.34 2.05 18.99
N LEU A 169 9.53 1.59 17.75
CA LEU A 169 9.57 2.48 16.57
C LEU A 169 8.23 3.18 16.35
N LEU A 170 7.11 2.46 16.52
CA LEU A 170 5.78 3.05 16.45
C LEU A 170 5.58 4.13 17.52
N ARG A 171 6.03 3.88 18.75
CA ARG A 171 5.95 4.86 19.85
C ARG A 171 6.85 6.07 19.63
N GLU A 172 7.98 5.90 18.96
CA GLU A 172 8.87 7.01 18.59
C GLU A 172 8.28 7.90 17.48
N TRP A 173 7.49 7.31 16.57
CA TRP A 173 6.82 8.05 15.51
C TRP A 173 5.48 8.66 15.93
N GLU A 174 4.82 8.10 16.94
CA GLU A 174 3.56 8.64 17.47
C GLU A 174 3.72 9.88 18.36
N GLY A 175 4.95 10.24 18.76
CA GLY A 175 5.27 11.54 19.39
C GLY A 175 4.59 11.79 20.72
#